data_AF-A0A2X3E5Y1-F1
#
_entry.id   AF-A0A2X3E5Y1-F1
#
_cell.length_a   1.000
_cell.length_b   1.000
_cell.length_c   1.000
_cell.angle_alpha   90.00
_cell.angle_beta   90.00
_cell.angle_gamma   90.00
#
_symmetry.space_group_name_H-M   'P 1'
#
loop_
_entity.id
_entity.type
_entity.pdbx_description
1 polymer ?
#
loop_
_entity_poly.entity_id
_entity_poly.type
_entity_poly.pdbx_seq_one_letter_code
_entity_poly.pdbx_strand_id
1 'polypeptide(L)'
;MRDGPLDMRMDPTRGQSAAEWLQTAEEDDIAWVIKTFGEERFGKRIARAIVERNRIQPMTRTKELAEVIAAAMPVKDKHKHPATRTFQAVRIWVTVNWRR
;
A
#
# COMPACT_ATOMS: atom_id res chain seq x y z
N MET A 1 10.25 -8.33 -6.19
CA MET A 1 9.58 -8.61 -4.89
C MET A 1 9.12 -10.05 -4.90
N ARG A 2 9.28 -10.78 -3.80
CA ARG A 2 8.68 -12.11 -3.66
C ARG A 2 7.21 -11.94 -3.29
N ASP A 3 6.35 -12.72 -3.93
CA ASP A 3 4.92 -12.73 -3.61
C ASP A 3 4.67 -13.42 -2.26
N GLY A 4 3.60 -13.01 -1.58
CA GLY A 4 3.27 -13.44 -0.22
C GLY A 4 2.04 -12.71 0.31
N PRO A 5 1.55 -13.08 1.50
CA PRO A 5 0.41 -12.41 2.15
C PRO A 5 0.65 -10.90 2.28
N LEU A 6 -0.37 -10.10 2.02
CA LEU A 6 -0.33 -8.65 2.19
C LEU A 6 -0.45 -8.27 3.67
N ASP A 7 0.55 -8.65 4.46
CA ASP A 7 0.57 -8.43 5.91
C ASP A 7 1.38 -7.18 6.27
N MET A 8 2.66 -7.14 5.85
CA MET A 8 3.63 -6.07 6.12
C MET A 8 3.90 -5.72 7.59
N ARG A 9 3.33 -6.42 8.58
CA ARG A 9 3.69 -6.22 9.99
C ARG A 9 5.05 -6.85 10.29
N MET A 10 5.78 -6.23 11.21
CA MET A 10 7.00 -6.83 11.79
C MET A 10 6.67 -7.91 12.82
N ASP A 11 5.57 -7.75 13.57
CA ASP A 11 5.02 -8.73 14.50
C ASP A 11 3.60 -9.11 14.04
N PRO A 12 3.39 -10.30 13.43
CA PRO A 12 2.09 -10.73 12.93
C PRO A 12 1.06 -11.06 14.03
N THR A 13 1.46 -11.11 15.30
CA THR A 13 0.58 -11.51 16.40
C THR A 13 -0.32 -10.38 16.92
N ARG A 14 -0.07 -9.14 16.49
CA ARG A 14 -0.74 -7.94 16.98
C ARG A 14 -0.96 -6.91 15.87
N GLY A 15 -1.92 -6.01 16.09
CA GLY A 15 -2.23 -4.92 15.16
C GLY A 15 -2.92 -5.36 13.88
N GLN A 16 -3.27 -4.38 13.06
CA GLN A 16 -3.96 -4.57 11.78
C GLN A 16 -2.96 -4.83 10.65
N SER A 17 -3.21 -5.84 9.81
CA SER A 17 -2.42 -6.12 8.62
C SER A 17 -2.61 -5.07 7.52
N ALA A 18 -1.70 -5.02 6.56
CA ALA A 18 -1.82 -4.14 5.40
C ALA A 18 -3.09 -4.42 4.58
N ALA A 19 -3.47 -5.69 4.40
CA ALA A 19 -4.69 -6.06 3.68
C ALA A 19 -5.94 -5.50 4.38
N GLU A 20 -6.06 -5.71 5.70
CA GLU A 20 -7.19 -5.24 6.49
C GLU A 20 -7.28 -3.72 6.51
N TRP A 21 -6.14 -3.04 6.68
CA TRP A 21 -6.11 -1.59 6.67
C TRP A 21 -6.50 -1.03 5.30
N LEU A 22 -5.90 -1.51 4.20
CA LEU A 22 -6.20 -1.03 2.85
C LEU A 22 -7.64 -1.36 2.40
N GLN A 23 -8.29 -2.36 3.00
CA GLN A 23 -9.69 -2.68 2.75
C GLN A 23 -10.65 -1.67 3.40
N THR A 24 -10.26 -1.06 4.51
CA THR A 24 -11.14 -0.23 5.36
C THR A 24 -10.78 1.25 5.35
N ALA A 25 -9.55 1.60 5.01
CA ALA A 25 -9.06 2.97 4.99
C ALA A 25 -9.71 3.81 3.88
N GLU A 26 -9.90 5.09 4.19
CA GLU A 26 -10.37 6.07 3.21
C GLU A 26 -9.27 6.41 2.19
N GLU A 27 -9.68 6.88 1.02
CA GLU A 27 -8.74 7.26 -0.05
C GLU A 27 -7.75 8.34 0.43
N ASP A 28 -8.23 9.33 1.18
CA ASP A 28 -7.40 10.43 1.67
C ASP A 28 -6.37 9.96 2.72
N ASP A 29 -6.72 9.00 3.58
CA ASP A 29 -5.79 8.39 4.53
C ASP A 29 -4.68 7.63 3.81
N ILE A 30 -5.03 6.81 2.83
CA ILE A 30 -4.06 6.06 2.01
C ILE A 30 -3.15 7.04 1.28
N ALA A 31 -3.72 8.10 0.68
CA ALA A 31 -2.96 9.11 -0.03
C ALA A 31 -2.00 9.86 0.91
N TRP A 32 -2.43 10.20 2.12
CA TRP A 32 -1.61 10.85 3.13
C TRP A 32 -0.46 9.95 3.59
N VAL A 33 -0.71 8.67 3.86
CA VAL A 33 0.32 7.69 4.23
C VAL A 33 1.37 7.57 3.13
N ILE A 34 0.93 7.38 1.88
CA ILE A 34 1.83 7.23 0.73
C ILE A 34 2.69 8.48 0.53
N LYS A 35 2.10 9.67 0.65
CA LYS A 35 2.82 10.94 0.54
C LYS A 35 3.83 11.12 1.68
N THR A 36 3.41 10.89 2.91
CA THR A 36 4.18 11.22 4.12
C THR A 36 5.32 10.24 4.36
N PHE A 37 5.06 8.94 4.23
CA PHE A 37 6.06 7.90 4.54
C PHE A 37 6.75 7.31 3.31
N GLY A 38 6.16 7.49 2.12
CA GLY A 38 6.71 7.00 0.86
C GLY A 38 7.38 8.08 0.01
N GLU A 39 7.18 9.35 0.34
CA GLU A 39 7.62 10.51 -0.46
C GLU A 39 7.18 10.42 -1.93
N GLU A 40 6.00 9.83 -2.17
CA GLU A 40 5.51 9.54 -3.51
C GLU A 40 4.54 10.63 -4.01
N ARG A 41 4.88 11.24 -5.14
CA ARG A 41 4.13 12.35 -5.74
C ARG A 41 2.78 11.91 -6.28
N PHE A 42 2.66 10.64 -6.68
CA PHE A 42 1.43 10.06 -7.21
C PHE A 42 0.51 9.46 -6.12
N GLY A 43 0.72 9.81 -4.84
CA GLY A 43 -0.02 9.23 -3.71
C GLY A 43 -1.54 9.20 -3.88
N LYS A 44 -2.16 10.31 -4.30
CA LYS A 44 -3.62 10.37 -4.55
C LYS A 44 -4.08 9.38 -5.63
N ARG A 45 -3.33 9.31 -6.74
CA ARG A 45 -3.66 8.43 -7.87
C ARG A 45 -3.51 6.95 -7.49
N ILE A 46 -2.48 6.62 -6.71
CA ILE A 46 -2.26 5.27 -6.19
C ILE A 46 -3.36 4.90 -5.19
N ALA A 47 -3.70 5.80 -4.27
CA ALA A 47 -4.75 5.59 -3.28
C ALA A 47 -6.10 5.30 -3.92
N ARG A 48 -6.50 6.12 -4.89
CA ARG A 48 -7.72 5.90 -5.67
C ARG A 48 -7.75 4.53 -6.33
N ALA A 49 -6.66 4.14 -6.99
CA ALA A 49 -6.57 2.84 -7.65
C ALA A 49 -6.66 1.66 -6.67
N ILE A 50 -6.08 1.81 -5.47
CA ILE A 50 -6.18 0.82 -4.38
C ILE A 50 -7.63 0.68 -3.92
N VAL A 51 -8.31 1.79 -3.65
CA VAL A 51 -9.70 1.80 -3.19
C VAL A 51 -10.62 1.20 -4.25
N GLU A 52 -10.49 1.63 -5.51
CA GLU A 52 -11.26 1.08 -6.63
C GLU A 52 -11.02 -0.43 -6.79
N ARG A 53 -9.76 -0.88 -6.68
CA ARG A 53 -9.42 -2.31 -6.73
C ARG A 53 -10.09 -3.09 -5.60
N ASN A 54 -10.01 -2.61 -4.36
CA ASN A 54 -10.53 -3.30 -3.18
C ASN A 54 -12.07 -3.34 -3.15
N ARG A 55 -12.75 -2.35 -3.74
CA ARG A 55 -14.21 -2.37 -3.94
C ARG A 55 -14.67 -3.50 -4.85
N ILE A 56 -13.86 -3.87 -5.85
CA ILE A 56 -14.18 -4.93 -6.81
C ILE A 56 -13.79 -6.29 -6.24
N GLN A 57 -12.55 -6.42 -5.77
CA GLN A 57 -12.04 -7.65 -5.16
C GLN A 57 -10.95 -7.28 -4.15
N PRO A 58 -11.14 -7.56 -2.85
CA PRO A 58 -10.13 -7.26 -1.84
C PRO A 58 -8.77 -7.91 -2.15
N MET A 59 -7.70 -7.13 -2.09
CA MET A 59 -6.33 -7.62 -2.28
C MET A 59 -5.86 -8.38 -1.02
N THR A 60 -5.25 -9.54 -1.23
CA THR A 60 -4.72 -10.40 -0.17
C THR A 60 -3.24 -10.71 -0.34
N ARG A 61 -2.66 -10.38 -1.50
CA ARG A 61 -1.28 -10.68 -1.88
C ARG A 61 -0.49 -9.43 -2.21
N THR A 62 0.80 -9.47 -1.90
CA THR A 62 1.74 -8.38 -2.23
C THR A 62 1.87 -8.17 -3.74
N LYS A 63 1.77 -9.22 -4.56
CA LYS A 63 1.81 -9.07 -6.02
C LYS A 63 0.63 -8.24 -6.56
N GLU A 64 -0.58 -8.45 -6.04
CA GLU A 64 -1.78 -7.71 -6.47
C GLU A 64 -1.63 -6.21 -6.20
N LEU A 65 -1.15 -5.86 -5.00
CA LEU A 65 -0.88 -4.47 -4.65
C LEU A 65 0.19 -3.85 -5.57
N ALA A 66 1.25 -4.60 -5.86
CA ALA A 66 2.32 -4.14 -6.74
C ALA A 66 1.83 -3.87 -8.17
N GLU A 67 0.93 -4.72 -8.70
CA GLU A 67 0.32 -4.55 -10.02
C GLU A 67 -0.58 -3.31 -10.07
N VAL A 68 -1.42 -3.09 -9.05
CA VAL A 68 -2.26 -1.88 -8.94
C VAL A 68 -1.42 -0.61 -8.93
N ILE A 69 -0.36 -0.58 -8.11
CA ILE A 69 0.52 0.59 -8.03
C ILE A 69 1.23 0.81 -9.38
N ALA A 70 1.71 -0.26 -10.02
CA ALA A 70 2.39 -0.16 -11.30
C ALA A 70 1.48 0.32 -12.43
N ALA A 71 0.19 -0.04 -12.42
CA ALA A 71 -0.81 0.44 -13.35
C ALA A 71 -1.21 1.91 -13.07
N ALA A 72 -1.23 2.30 -11.80
CA ALA A 72 -1.54 3.67 -11.39
C ALA A 72 -0.41 4.66 -11.71
N MET A 73 0.84 4.22 -11.86
CA MET A 73 1.98 5.10 -12.08
C MET A 73 2.22 5.44 -13.56
N PRO A 74 2.22 6.74 -13.95
CA PRO A 74 2.45 7.16 -15.34
C PRO A 74 3.93 7.08 -15.74
N VAL A 75 4.85 7.24 -14.78
CA VAL A 75 6.30 7.21 -15.01
C VAL A 75 6.89 6.05 -14.22
N LYS A 76 7.70 5.23 -14.89
CA LYS A 76 8.42 4.12 -14.27
C LYS A 76 9.88 4.51 -14.11
N ASP A 77 10.38 4.43 -12.89
CA ASP A 77 11.81 4.52 -12.64
C ASP A 77 12.48 3.25 -13.19
N LYS A 78 13.54 3.41 -13.99
CA LYS A 78 14.27 2.28 -14.60
C LYS A 78 15.05 1.45 -13.57
N HIS A 79 15.42 2.06 -12.44
CA HIS A 79 16.27 1.44 -11.42
C HIS A 79 15.49 1.01 -10.17
N LYS A 80 14.24 1.46 -10.03
CA LYS A 80 13.42 1.18 -8.85
C LYS A 80 12.02 0.72 -9.25
N HIS A 81 11.56 -0.36 -8.63
CA HIS A 81 10.20 -0.82 -8.84
C HIS A 81 9.20 0.26 -8.37
N PRO A 82 8.17 0.60 -9.17
CA PRO A 82 7.23 1.68 -8.84
C PRO A 82 6.56 1.50 -7.47
N ALA A 83 6.26 0.25 -7.10
CA ALA A 83 5.65 -0.09 -5.82
C ALA A 83 6.55 0.13 -4.59
N THR A 84 7.88 0.25 -4.73
CA THR A 84 8.79 0.22 -3.58
C THR A 84 8.50 1.31 -2.55
N ARG A 85 8.19 2.54 -2.98
CA ARG A 85 7.86 3.66 -2.07
C ARG A 85 6.56 3.43 -1.32
N THR A 86 5.52 3.01 -2.03
CA THR A 86 4.22 2.69 -1.44
C THR A 86 4.35 1.55 -0.43
N PHE A 87 5.08 0.48 -0.76
CA PHE A 87 5.30 -0.63 0.18
C PHE A 87 6.04 -0.18 1.45
N GLN A 88 7.04 0.69 1.32
CA GLN A 88 7.71 1.27 2.47
C GLN A 88 6.73 2.08 3.33
N ALA A 89 5.90 2.91 2.72
CA ALA A 89 4.92 3.73 3.42
C ALA A 89 3.90 2.88 4.19
N VAL A 90 3.29 1.89 3.51
CA VAL A 90 2.31 0.99 4.11
C VAL A 90 2.93 0.19 5.26
N ARG A 91 4.15 -0.34 5.07
CA ARG A 91 4.87 -1.07 6.13
C ARG A 91 5.12 -0.21 7.37
N ILE A 92 5.59 1.03 7.19
CA ILE A 92 5.81 1.97 8.30
C ILE A 92 4.49 2.21 9.02
N TRP A 93 3.42 2.48 8.27
CA TRP A 93 2.11 2.75 8.85
C TRP A 93 1.59 1.60 9.70
N VAL A 94 1.53 0.38 9.17
CA VAL A 94 1.01 -0.78 9.91
C VAL A 94 1.89 -1.16 11.11
N THR A 95 3.22 -0.93 11.02
CA THR A 95 4.15 -1.25 12.10
C THR A 95 4.12 -0.22 13.24
N VAL A 96 3.85 1.05 12.95
CA VAL A 96 3.86 2.12 13.94
C VAL A 96 2.47 2.39 14.52
N ASN A 97 1.41 2.22 13.73
CA ASN A 97 0.07 2.68 14.07
C ASN A 97 -0.82 1.60 14.73
N TRP A 98 -0.28 0.46 15.20
CA TRP A 98 -1.06 -0.58 15.89
C TRP A 98 -1.65 -0.15 17.25
N ARG A 99 -1.30 1.04 17.74
CA ARG A 99 -1.73 1.57 19.05
C ARG A 99 -3.05 2.35 19.04
N ARG A 100 -3.68 2.53 17.87
CA ARG A 100 -5.00 3.18 17.76
C ARG A 100 -6.11 2.15 17.66
#